data_AF-A0A1F4UWV5-F1
#
_entry.id   AF-A0A1F4UWV5-F1
#
_cell.length_a   1.000
_cell.length_b   1.000
_cell.length_c   1.000
_cell.angle_alpha   90.00
_cell.angle_beta   90.00
_cell.angle_gamma   90.00
#
_symmetry.space_group_name_H-M   'P 1'
#
loop_
_entity.id
_entity.type
_entity.pdbx_description
1 polymer ?
#
loop_
_entity_poly.entity_id
_entity_poly.type
_entity_poly.pdbx_seq_one_letter_code
_entity_poly.pdbx_strand_id
1 'polypeptide(L)'
;MSLLEKVYAAPIDPNIEDPLGGGINSLADVFGVFTNILLGVGWALVFVASTLAMIKYITSKGDPKETNTAHAWLLYCGIGAFIMFAFTTIRVIIPRMIGGTWTGVNGVTDF
;
A
#
# COMPACT_ATOMS: atom_id res chain seq x y z
N MET A 1 -4.29 8.31 64.35
CA MET A 1 -4.81 8.79 63.05
C MET A 1 -3.68 8.64 62.04
N SER A 2 -3.77 7.66 61.13
CA SER A 2 -2.72 7.37 60.14
C SER A 2 -3.03 8.13 58.86
N LEU A 3 -2.20 9.13 58.53
CA LEU A 3 -2.34 10.00 57.36
C LEU A 3 -1.62 9.43 56.11
N LEU A 4 -1.57 8.11 55.97
CA LEU A 4 -0.94 7.46 54.81
C LEU A 4 -1.98 6.63 54.07
N GLU A 5 -2.86 7.33 53.37
CA GLU A 5 -3.59 6.74 52.24
C GLU A 5 -2.57 6.48 51.14
N LYS A 6 -2.31 5.20 50.82
CA LYS A 6 -1.58 4.84 49.62
C LYS A 6 -2.46 5.21 48.43
N VAL A 7 -2.22 6.39 47.87
CA VAL A 7 -2.67 6.74 46.53
C VAL A 7 -1.98 5.76 45.59
N TYR A 8 -2.69 4.69 45.24
CA TYR A 8 -2.34 3.92 44.06
C TYR A 8 -2.43 4.91 42.91
N ALA A 9 -1.31 5.11 42.19
CA ALA A 9 -1.36 5.75 40.89
C ALA A 9 -2.48 5.05 40.11
N ALA A 10 -3.44 5.83 39.59
CA ALA A 10 -4.40 5.29 38.64
C ALA A 10 -3.59 4.49 37.60
N PRO A 11 -3.92 3.22 37.34
CA PRO A 11 -3.26 2.49 36.26
C PRO A 11 -3.61 3.28 35.00
N ILE A 12 -2.65 4.10 34.54
CA ILE A 12 -2.64 4.59 33.19
C ILE A 12 -2.63 3.30 32.39
N ASP A 13 -3.69 3.07 31.61
CA ASP A 13 -3.74 1.94 30.69
C ASP A 13 -2.39 1.92 29.94
N PRO A 14 -1.53 0.90 30.14
CA PRO A 14 -0.24 0.85 29.49
C PRO A 14 -0.38 0.60 27.99
N ASN A 15 -1.61 0.53 27.48
CA ASN A 15 -1.93 0.67 26.08
C ASN A 15 -1.64 2.10 25.60
N ILE A 16 -0.36 2.48 25.65
CA ILE A 16 0.21 3.30 24.59
C ILE A 16 0.01 2.45 23.34
N GLU A 17 -1.08 2.71 22.62
CA GLU A 17 -1.26 2.20 21.26
C GLU A 17 -0.10 2.75 20.45
N ASP A 18 0.96 1.96 20.37
CA ASP A 18 2.06 2.23 19.46
C ASP A 18 1.42 2.33 18.07
N PRO A 19 1.53 3.47 17.37
CA PRO A 19 0.96 3.62 16.04
C PRO A 19 1.57 2.63 15.03
N LEU A 20 2.62 1.90 15.44
CA LEU A 20 3.29 0.80 14.74
C LEU A 20 3.25 -0.54 15.52
N GLY A 21 2.54 -0.61 16.65
CA GLY A 21 2.26 -1.83 17.41
C GLY A 21 3.46 -2.60 17.98
N GLY A 22 4.62 -1.97 18.18
CA GLY A 22 5.86 -2.66 18.53
C GLY A 22 6.35 -3.64 17.44
N GLY A 23 5.89 -3.46 16.20
CA GLY A 23 5.72 -4.55 15.23
C GLY A 23 6.86 -4.82 14.25
N ILE A 24 7.97 -4.08 14.27
CA ILE A 24 9.12 -4.35 13.38
C ILE A 24 10.16 -5.16 14.16
N ASN A 25 9.99 -6.48 14.16
CA ASN A 25 10.92 -7.40 14.83
C ASN A 25 11.91 -8.04 13.86
N SER A 26 11.72 -7.81 12.56
CA SER A 26 12.52 -8.40 11.50
C SER A 26 12.66 -7.47 10.29
N LEU A 27 13.69 -7.71 9.49
CA LEU A 27 13.83 -7.08 8.17
C LEU A 27 12.62 -7.38 7.26
N ALA A 28 11.99 -8.55 7.45
CA ALA A 28 10.82 -8.96 6.67
C ALA A 28 9.62 -8.04 6.93
N ASP A 29 9.43 -7.55 8.17
CA ASP A 29 8.35 -6.61 8.50
C ASP A 29 8.53 -5.26 7.80
N VAL A 30 9.79 -4.79 7.70
CA VAL A 30 10.13 -3.57 6.95
C VAL A 30 9.82 -3.73 5.47
N PHE A 31 10.21 -4.86 4.87
CA PHE A 31 9.86 -5.16 3.48
C PHE A 31 8.34 -5.31 3.29
N GLY A 32 7.63 -5.88 4.27
CA GLY A 32 6.18 -5.98 4.28
C GLY A 32 5.49 -4.63 4.14
N VAL A 33 5.87 -3.68 5.01
CA VAL A 33 5.36 -2.31 4.98
C VAL A 33 5.75 -1.59 3.68
N PHE A 34 7.01 -1.69 3.28
CA PHE A 34 7.49 -1.05 2.05
C PHE A 34 6.77 -1.57 0.80
N THR A 35 6.63 -2.89 0.67
CA THR A 35 5.91 -3.51 -0.45
C THR A 35 4.45 -3.10 -0.46
N ASN A 36 3.81 -2.94 0.70
CA ASN A 36 2.41 -2.49 0.72
C ASN A 36 2.26 -1.03 0.27
N ILE A 37 3.11 -0.14 0.76
CA ILE A 37 3.13 1.26 0.32
C ILE A 37 3.40 1.34 -1.18
N LEU A 38 4.38 0.57 -1.68
CA LEU A 38 4.72 0.53 -3.10
C LEU A 38 3.53 0.04 -3.95
N LEU A 39 2.81 -0.99 -3.51
CA LEU A 39 1.64 -1.50 -4.22
C LEU A 39 0.48 -0.48 -4.18
N GLY A 40 0.21 0.13 -3.02
CA GLY A 40 -0.84 1.15 -2.89
C GLY A 40 -0.57 2.38 -3.77
N VAL A 41 0.65 2.94 -3.69
CA VAL A 41 1.07 4.07 -4.52
C VAL A 41 1.16 3.68 -5.99
N GLY A 42 1.60 2.45 -6.29
CA GLY A 42 1.67 1.90 -7.65
C GLY A 42 0.30 1.85 -8.31
N TRP A 43 -0.72 1.31 -7.64
CA TRP A 43 -2.09 1.31 -8.14
C TRP A 43 -2.63 2.73 -8.31
N ALA A 44 -2.41 3.61 -7.33
CA ALA A 44 -2.86 5.01 -7.43
C ALA A 44 -2.26 5.72 -8.65
N LEU A 45 -0.97 5.55 -8.91
CA LEU A 45 -0.30 6.13 -10.08
C LEU A 45 -0.84 5.59 -11.40
N VAL A 46 -1.10 4.28 -11.48
CA VAL A 46 -1.69 3.65 -12.67
C VAL A 46 -3.07 4.26 -12.98
N PHE A 47 -3.92 4.41 -11.97
CA PHE A 47 -5.26 4.99 -12.16
C PHE A 47 -5.22 6.47 -12.55
N VAL A 48 -4.37 7.27 -11.91
CA VAL A 48 -4.22 8.69 -12.24
C VAL A 48 -3.66 8.87 -13.65
N ALA A 49 -2.59 8.14 -14.00
CA ALA A 49 -1.97 8.22 -15.31
C ALA A 49 -2.90 7.73 -16.43
N SER A 50 -3.67 6.66 -16.19
CA SER A 50 -4.67 6.16 -17.13
C SER A 50 -5.78 7.18 -17.37
N THR A 51 -6.26 7.84 -16.30
CA THR A 51 -7.28 8.89 -16.40
C THR A 51 -6.77 10.10 -17.17
N LEU A 52 -5.54 10.54 -16.91
CA LEU A 52 -4.92 11.64 -17.65
C LEU A 52 -4.73 11.30 -19.14
N ALA A 53 -4.36 10.06 -19.46
CA ALA A 53 -4.26 9.59 -20.84
C ALA A 53 -5.62 9.64 -21.56
N MET A 54 -6.70 9.25 -20.89
CA MET A 54 -8.07 9.34 -21.43
C MET A 54 -8.54 10.79 -21.62
N ILE A 55 -8.26 11.68 -20.66
CA ILE A 55 -8.59 13.11 -20.80
C ILE A 55 -7.82 13.72 -21.97
N LYS A 56 -6.54 13.38 -22.11
CA LYS A 56 -5.71 13.84 -23.23
C LYS A 56 -6.28 13.34 -24.56
N TYR A 57 -6.68 12.08 -24.64
CA TYR A 57 -7.31 11.50 -25.83
C TYR A 57 -8.57 12.28 -26.26
N ILE A 58 -9.45 12.62 -25.33
CA ILE A 58 -10.67 13.41 -25.62
C ILE A 58 -10.32 14.84 -26.05
N THR A 59 -9.28 15.43 -25.45
CA THR A 59 -8.91 16.83 -25.69
C THR A 59 -8.19 17.05 -27.03
N SER A 60 -7.55 16.01 -27.59
CA SER A 60 -6.76 16.10 -28.81
C SER A 60 -7.55 16.41 -30.09
N LYS A 61 -8.90 16.37 -30.08
CA LYS A 61 -9.83 16.93 -31.11
C LYS A 61 -9.40 16.83 -32.60
N GLY A 62 -8.67 15.78 -33.00
CA GLY A 62 -8.25 15.55 -34.39
C GLY A 62 -6.78 15.83 -34.72
N ASP A 63 -5.92 16.22 -33.76
CA ASP A 63 -4.47 16.23 -33.96
C ASP A 63 -3.92 14.79 -33.84
N PRO A 64 -3.38 14.21 -34.94
CA PRO A 64 -2.89 12.84 -34.95
C PRO A 64 -1.67 12.63 -34.03
N LYS A 65 -0.88 13.69 -33.77
CA LYS A 65 0.32 13.59 -32.94
C LYS A 65 -0.02 13.41 -31.46
N GLU A 66 -1.00 14.17 -30.97
CA GLU A 66 -1.41 14.09 -29.58
C GLU A 66 -2.22 12.84 -29.29
N THR A 67 -3.07 12.43 -30.24
CA THR A 67 -3.85 11.20 -30.16
C THR A 67 -2.96 9.97 -30.08
N ASN A 68 -1.90 9.90 -30.90
CA ASN A 68 -0.94 8.80 -30.85
C ASN A 68 -0.15 8.76 -29.52
N THR A 69 0.18 9.94 -28.97
CA THR A 69 0.83 10.04 -27.66
C THR A 69 -0.08 9.54 -26.54
N ALA A 70 -1.38 9.85 -26.59
CA ALA A 70 -2.35 9.36 -25.62
C ALA A 70 -2.51 7.83 -25.67
N HIS A 71 -2.53 7.23 -26.87
CA HIS A 71 -2.57 5.77 -27.03
C HIS A 71 -1.33 5.09 -26.45
N ALA A 72 -0.13 5.61 -26.72
CA ALA A 72 1.10 5.08 -26.16
C ALA A 72 1.08 5.16 -24.62
N TRP A 73 0.62 6.27 -24.06
CA TRP A 73 0.50 6.45 -22.62
C TRP A 73 -0.48 5.44 -22.00
N LEU A 74 -1.61 5.20 -22.66
CA LEU A 74 -2.63 4.25 -22.21
C LEU A 74 -2.10 2.80 -22.26
N LEU A 75 -1.31 2.45 -23.29
CA LEU A 75 -0.61 1.16 -23.36
C LEU A 75 0.42 1.00 -22.24
N TYR A 76 1.23 2.03 -21.96
CA TYR A 76 2.19 2.00 -20.86
C TYR A 76 1.50 1.86 -19.50
N CYS A 77 0.37 2.54 -19.29
CA CYS A 77 -0.47 2.34 -18.10
C CYS A 77 -1.02 0.91 -18.03
N GLY A 78 -1.45 0.33 -19.16
CA GLY A 78 -1.91 -1.06 -19.23
C GLY A 78 -0.82 -2.08 -18.88
N ILE A 79 0.40 -1.87 -19.37
CA ILE A 79 1.56 -2.70 -19.01
C ILE A 79 1.90 -2.54 -17.51
N GLY A 80 1.88 -1.31 -17.00
CA GLY A 80 2.08 -1.03 -15.58
C GLY A 80 1.04 -1.73 -14.69
N ALA A 81 -0.23 -1.69 -15.09
CA ALA A 81 -1.31 -2.41 -14.42
C ALA A 81 -1.10 -3.92 -14.43
N PHE A 82 -0.66 -4.49 -15.55
CA PHE A 82 -0.39 -5.92 -15.67
C PHE A 82 0.77 -6.37 -14.77
N ILE A 83 1.86 -5.60 -14.71
CA ILE A 83 2.99 -5.88 -13.83
C ILE A 83 2.53 -5.82 -12.37
N MET A 84 1.78 -4.78 -11.99
CA MET A 84 1.25 -4.66 -10.62
C MET A 84 0.32 -5.82 -10.27
N PHE A 85 -0.52 -6.26 -11.20
CA PHE A 85 -1.36 -7.44 -11.03
C PHE A 85 -0.54 -8.72 -10.83
N ALA A 86 0.54 -8.92 -11.56
CA ALA A 86 1.44 -10.06 -11.36
C ALA A 86 2.10 -10.01 -9.97
N PHE A 87 2.54 -8.83 -9.53
CA PHE A 87 3.16 -8.65 -8.21
C PHE A 87 2.18 -8.89 -7.05
N THR A 88 0.95 -8.37 -7.12
CA THR A 88 -0.07 -8.66 -6.11
C THR A 88 -0.41 -10.16 -6.08
N THR A 89 -0.50 -10.78 -7.25
CA THR A 89 -0.75 -12.22 -7.37
C THR A 89 0.36 -13.04 -6.72
N ILE A 90 1.63 -12.72 -6.98
CA ILE A 90 2.79 -13.38 -6.38
C ILE A 90 2.78 -13.19 -4.85
N ARG A 91 2.54 -11.96 -4.37
CA ARG A 91 2.44 -11.63 -2.94
C ARG A 91 1.35 -12.43 -2.23
N VAL A 92 0.24 -12.73 -2.90
CA VAL A 92 -0.90 -13.44 -2.30
C VAL A 92 -0.80 -14.96 -2.44
N ILE A 93 -0.36 -15.46 -3.59
CA ILE A 93 -0.43 -16.90 -3.93
C ILE A 93 0.74 -17.68 -3.35
N ILE A 94 1.98 -17.24 -3.53
CA ILE A 94 3.17 -17.99 -3.09
C ILE A 94 3.15 -18.33 -1.59
N PRO A 95 2.82 -17.40 -0.68
CA PRO A 95 2.78 -17.68 0.76
C PRO A 95 1.71 -18.71 1.09
N ARG A 96 0.52 -18.55 0.51
CA ARG A 96 -0.60 -19.49 0.68
C ARG A 96 -0.24 -20.90 0.20
N MET A 97 0.61 -21.02 -0.82
CA MET A 97 1.08 -22.32 -1.32
C MET A 97 2.10 -22.98 -0.39
N ILE A 98 2.92 -22.22 0.34
CA ILE A 98 3.93 -22.76 1.27
C ILE A 98 3.42 -22.86 2.72
N GLY A 99 2.12 -22.63 2.95
CA GLY A 99 1.52 -22.59 4.28
C GLY A 99 1.98 -21.39 5.13
N GLY A 100 2.63 -20.41 4.50
CA GLY A 100 3.08 -19.18 5.13
C GLY A 100 2.04 -18.07 4.99
N THR A 101 1.88 -17.28 6.03
CA THR A 101 1.13 -16.01 5.93
C THR A 101 2.13 -14.91 5.60
N TRP A 102 1.78 -13.93 4.76
CA TRP A 102 2.54 -12.67 4.79
C TRP A 102 2.33 -12.06 6.17
N THR A 103 3.29 -12.28 7.06
CA THR A 103 3.45 -11.51 8.28
C THR A 103 3.96 -10.15 7.86
N GLY A 104 3.02 -9.24 7.66
CA GLY A 104 3.33 -7.82 7.73
C GLY A 104 2.74 -7.26 9.02
N VAL A 105 3.11 -6.01 9.32
CA VAL A 105 2.58 -5.32 10.50
C VAL A 105 1.06 -5.17 10.37
N ASN A 106 0.31 -5.75 11.32
CA ASN A 106 -1.14 -5.62 11.41
C ASN A 106 -1.52 -4.12 11.42
N GLY A 107 -2.51 -3.73 10.61
CA GLY A 107 -2.95 -2.34 10.47
C GLY A 107 -2.22 -1.51 9.40
N VAL A 108 -1.09 -2.01 8.86
CA VAL A 108 -0.35 -1.33 7.76
C VAL A 108 -0.26 -2.22 6.52
N THR A 109 -0.29 -3.55 6.68
CA THR A 109 -0.04 -4.52 5.61
C THR A 109 -1.28 -5.27 5.11
N ASP A 110 -2.45 -5.01 5.69
CA ASP A 110 -3.72 -5.73 5.48
C ASP A 110 -4.49 -5.33 4.20
N PHE A 111 -3.82 -4.68 3.25
CA PHE A 111 -4.38 -4.29 1.95
C PHE A 111 -4.02 -5.29 0.85
#